data_AF-A0A7W9T391-F1
#
_entry.id   AF-A0A7W9T391-F1
#
_cell.length_a   1.000
_cell.length_b   1.000
_cell.length_c   1.000
_cell.angle_alpha   90.00
_cell.angle_beta   90.00
_cell.angle_gamma   90.00
#
_symmetry.space_group_name_H-M   'P 1'
#
loop_
_entity.id
_entity.type
_entity.pdbx_description
1 polymer ?
#
loop_
_entity_poly.entity_id
_entity_poly.type
_entity_poly.pdbx_seq_one_letter_code
_entity_poly.pdbx_strand_id
1 'polypeptide(L)'
;MNNPEFHQAIRRIRRLHWVHFPAQALLMTSVVLLASRGVEAGQPTRLPAASWPVLILLSLLIPVVGALLWWLYRRMRPNLRRRSEENLRIYQSRLILRNSLLNLLSLPLLVSYFLTRSPWELVAGGGLLLVLCLLTAPSARAYQRWLLS
;
A
#
# COMPACT_ATOMS: atom_id res chain seq x y z
N MET A 1 27.56 -5.40 15.31
CA MET A 1 26.24 -5.92 15.75
C MET A 1 25.98 -7.29 15.11
N ASN A 2 26.61 -8.35 15.63
CA ASN A 2 26.38 -9.75 15.20
C ASN A 2 25.31 -10.41 16.08
N ASN A 3 24.15 -9.76 16.23
CA ASN A 3 23.07 -10.35 17.00
C ASN A 3 22.19 -11.20 16.05
N PRO A 4 22.21 -12.53 16.14
CA PRO A 4 21.47 -13.41 15.22
C PRO A 4 19.96 -13.17 15.30
N GLU A 5 19.45 -12.85 16.48
CA GLU A 5 18.04 -12.52 16.72
C GLU A 5 17.58 -11.30 15.93
N PHE A 6 18.42 -10.26 15.85
CA PHE A 6 18.13 -9.06 15.06
C PHE A 6 18.02 -9.38 13.57
N HIS A 7 18.93 -10.21 13.03
CA HIS A 7 18.90 -10.62 11.64
C HIS A 7 17.70 -11.52 11.33
N GLN A 8 17.25 -12.30 12.31
CA GLN A 8 16.04 -13.12 12.20
C GLN A 8 14.76 -12.24 12.22
N ALA A 9 14.73 -11.22 13.07
CA ALA A 9 13.64 -10.25 13.12
C ALA A 9 13.50 -9.46 11.81
N ILE A 10 14.61 -8.96 11.24
CA ILE A 10 14.61 -8.29 9.93
C ILE A 10 14.15 -9.24 8.81
N ARG A 11 14.59 -10.52 8.86
CA ARG A 11 14.11 -11.54 7.91
C ARG A 11 12.59 -11.77 8.02
N ARG A 12 12.05 -11.81 9.24
CA ARG A 12 10.59 -11.94 9.47
C ARG A 12 9.83 -10.74 8.93
N ILE A 13 10.29 -9.52 9.23
CA ILE A 13 9.68 -8.28 8.70
C ILE A 13 9.71 -8.26 7.17
N ARG A 14 10.81 -8.71 6.56
CA ARG A 14 10.91 -8.83 5.11
C ARG A 14 9.92 -9.83 4.53
N ARG A 15 9.79 -11.02 5.11
CA ARG A 15 8.76 -11.99 4.66
C ARG A 15 7.35 -11.40 4.78
N LEU A 16 7.05 -10.75 5.90
CA LEU A 16 5.76 -10.10 6.10
C LEU A 16 5.49 -9.01 5.05
N HIS A 17 6.48 -8.21 4.69
CA HIS A 17 6.35 -7.24 3.59
C HIS A 17 6.04 -7.90 2.26
N TRP A 18 6.77 -8.97 1.91
CA TRP A 18 6.56 -9.75 0.69
C TRP A 18 5.21 -10.45 0.62
N VAL A 19 4.56 -10.72 1.76
CA VAL A 19 3.20 -11.28 1.79
C VAL A 19 2.15 -10.17 1.78
N HIS A 20 2.31 -9.19 2.66
CA HIS A 20 1.32 -8.13 2.87
C HIS A 20 1.15 -7.25 1.64
N PHE A 21 2.25 -6.85 0.99
CA PHE A 21 2.19 -5.94 -0.16
C PHE A 21 1.39 -6.54 -1.33
N PRO A 22 1.71 -7.74 -1.85
CA PRO A 22 0.91 -8.36 -2.90
C PRO A 22 -0.48 -8.77 -2.43
N ALA A 23 -0.66 -9.25 -1.20
CA ALA A 23 -1.99 -9.59 -0.68
C ALA A 23 -2.92 -8.36 -0.69
N GLN A 24 -2.42 -7.20 -0.25
CA GLN A 24 -3.20 -5.96 -0.26
C GLN A 24 -3.49 -5.48 -1.69
N ALA A 25 -2.53 -5.59 -2.60
CA ALA A 25 -2.73 -5.31 -4.02
C ALA A 25 -3.81 -6.20 -4.65
N LEU A 26 -3.78 -7.51 -4.36
CA LEU A 26 -4.75 -8.48 -4.85
C LEU A 26 -6.15 -8.21 -4.27
N LEU A 27 -6.25 -7.87 -2.99
CA LEU A 27 -7.53 -7.49 -2.37
C LEU A 27 -8.13 -6.25 -3.05
N MET A 28 -7.34 -5.19 -3.24
CA MET A 28 -7.83 -3.98 -3.90
C MET A 28 -8.23 -4.23 -5.36
N THR A 29 -7.42 -4.99 -6.10
CA THR A 29 -7.72 -5.35 -7.48
C THR A 29 -8.99 -6.21 -7.57
N SER A 30 -9.16 -7.18 -6.66
CA SER A 30 -10.33 -8.05 -6.61
C SER A 30 -11.61 -7.28 -6.32
N VAL A 31 -11.56 -6.32 -5.39
CA VAL A 31 -12.70 -5.43 -5.09
C VAL A 31 -13.09 -4.61 -6.32
N VAL A 32 -12.11 -4.05 -7.03
CA VAL A 32 -12.34 -3.27 -8.26
C VAL A 32 -12.92 -4.14 -9.36
N LEU A 33 -12.40 -5.35 -9.57
CA LEU A 33 -12.91 -6.30 -10.57
C LEU A 33 -14.33 -6.79 -10.25
N LEU A 34 -14.65 -7.02 -8.98
CA LEU A 34 -15.99 -7.43 -8.57
C LEU A 34 -16.99 -6.29 -8.76
N ALA A 35 -16.62 -5.07 -8.36
CA ALA A 35 -17.43 -3.87 -8.60
C ALA A 35 -17.62 -3.62 -10.11
N SER A 36 -16.60 -3.86 -10.93
CA SER A 36 -16.67 -3.67 -12.37
C SER A 36 -17.57 -4.68 -13.07
N ARG A 37 -17.64 -5.93 -12.58
CA ARG A 37 -18.57 -6.97 -13.05
C ARG A 37 -20.01 -6.74 -12.61
N GLY A 38 -20.23 -6.22 -11.40
CA GLY A 38 -21.57 -5.86 -10.92
C GLY A 38 -22.26 -4.79 -11.79
N VAL A 39 -21.47 -3.92 -12.43
CA VAL A 39 -21.95 -2.92 -13.39
C VAL A 39 -22.32 -3.55 -14.74
N GLU A 40 -21.70 -4.66 -15.15
CA GLU A 40 -21.96 -5.34 -16.44
C GLU A 40 -23.27 -6.15 -16.45
N ALA A 41 -23.76 -6.56 -15.27
CA ALA A 41 -25.07 -7.22 -15.16
C ALA A 41 -26.25 -6.24 -15.39
N GLY A 42 -25.99 -4.92 -15.40
CA GLY A 42 -26.90 -3.88 -15.87
C GLY A 42 -26.52 -3.45 -17.30
N GLN A 43 -27.51 -3.13 -18.13
CA GLN A 43 -27.40 -2.88 -19.58
C GLN A 43 -26.12 -2.13 -20.06
N PRO A 44 -25.54 -2.51 -21.21
CA PRO A 44 -24.15 -2.21 -21.58
C PRO A 44 -23.85 -0.83 -22.22
N THR A 45 -24.67 0.21 -22.04
CA THR A 45 -24.51 1.44 -22.87
C THR A 45 -24.35 2.77 -22.14
N ARG A 46 -24.35 2.82 -20.80
CA ARG A 46 -24.00 4.05 -20.07
C ARG A 46 -23.28 3.69 -18.78
N LEU A 47 -22.16 4.37 -18.49
CA LEU A 47 -21.72 4.58 -17.10
C LEU A 47 -22.98 4.95 -16.33
N PRO A 48 -23.44 4.14 -15.36
CA PRO A 48 -24.67 4.45 -14.66
C PRO A 48 -24.52 5.87 -14.12
N ALA A 49 -25.49 6.75 -14.38
CA ALA A 49 -25.51 8.08 -13.77
C ALA A 49 -25.55 8.04 -12.22
N ALA A 50 -25.43 6.86 -11.61
CA ALA A 50 -25.26 6.59 -10.20
C ALA A 50 -23.80 6.30 -9.77
N SER A 51 -22.82 6.24 -10.69
CA SER A 51 -21.40 5.95 -10.33
C SER A 51 -20.56 7.20 -10.04
N TRP A 52 -20.98 8.40 -10.50
CA TRP A 52 -20.29 9.67 -10.21
C TRP A 52 -20.18 10.01 -8.71
N PRO A 53 -21.17 9.71 -7.82
CA PRO A 53 -21.03 10.04 -6.40
C PRO A 53 -19.97 9.14 -5.76
N VAL A 54 -19.86 7.90 -6.22
CA VAL A 54 -18.83 6.95 -5.78
C VAL A 54 -17.45 7.43 -6.23
N LEU A 55 -17.31 7.91 -7.47
CA LEU A 55 -16.03 8.45 -7.97
C LEU A 55 -15.60 9.73 -7.25
N ILE A 56 -16.55 10.61 -6.93
CA ILE A 56 -16.29 11.82 -6.13
C ILE A 56 -15.87 11.43 -4.71
N LEU A 57 -16.61 10.52 -4.07
CA LEU A 57 -16.29 10.03 -2.74
C LEU A 57 -14.91 9.37 -2.72
N LEU A 58 -14.58 8.55 -3.72
CA LEU A 58 -13.26 7.92 -3.84
C LEU A 58 -12.16 8.97 -4.02
N SER A 59 -12.39 9.95 -4.90
CA SER A 59 -11.44 11.05 -5.17
C SER A 59 -11.19 11.92 -3.94
N LEU A 60 -12.15 12.05 -3.05
CA LEU A 60 -11.99 12.76 -1.77
C LEU A 60 -11.37 11.86 -0.68
N LEU A 61 -11.75 10.58 -0.64
CA LEU A 61 -11.28 9.65 0.37
C LEU A 61 -9.78 9.33 0.21
N ILE A 62 -9.29 9.20 -1.03
CA ILE A 62 -7.88 8.94 -1.35
C ILE A 62 -6.95 9.98 -0.70
N PRO A 63 -7.08 11.30 -0.93
CA PRO A 63 -6.20 12.30 -0.32
C PRO A 63 -6.40 12.40 1.19
N VAL A 64 -7.61 12.20 1.72
CA VAL A 64 -7.85 12.23 3.17
C VAL A 64 -7.16 11.07 3.87
N VAL A 65 -7.35 9.84 3.38
CA VAL A 65 -6.69 8.64 3.93
C VAL A 65 -5.18 8.74 3.71
N GLY A 66 -4.73 9.20 2.54
CA GLY A 66 -3.32 9.44 2.24
C GLY A 66 -2.69 10.44 3.22
N ALA A 67 -3.35 11.56 3.49
CA ALA A 67 -2.88 12.58 4.44
C ALA A 67 -2.82 12.04 5.88
N LEU A 68 -3.84 11.29 6.31
CA LEU A 68 -3.87 10.68 7.64
C LEU A 68 -2.74 9.66 7.82
N LEU A 69 -2.56 8.77 6.85
CA LEU A 69 -1.47 7.79 6.85
C LEU A 69 -0.10 8.48 6.81
N TRP A 70 0.05 9.53 6.00
CA TRP A 70 1.29 10.30 5.93
C TRP A 70 1.60 11.01 7.26
N TRP A 71 0.60 11.60 7.90
CA TRP A 71 0.74 12.25 9.19
C TRP A 71 1.16 11.25 10.28
N LEU A 72 0.52 10.09 10.32
CA LEU A 72 0.86 9.03 11.28
C LEU A 72 2.26 8.47 10.99
N TYR A 73 2.62 8.27 9.72
CA TYR A 73 3.97 7.87 9.29
C TYR A 73 5.05 8.86 9.77
N ARG A 74 4.77 10.16 9.71
CA ARG A 74 5.68 11.23 10.14
C ARG A 74 5.83 11.31 11.65
N ARG A 75 4.80 10.90 12.41
CA ARG A 75 4.84 10.83 13.88
C ARG A 75 5.59 9.61 14.43
N MET A 76 5.78 8.55 13.63
CA MET A 76 6.55 7.37 14.02
C MET A 76 8.06 7.62 13.98
N ARG A 77 8.57 8.30 15.01
CA ARG A 77 10.00 8.56 15.21
C ARG A 77 10.66 7.50 16.10
N PRO A 78 11.97 7.25 15.91
CA PRO A 78 12.72 6.37 16.79
C PRO A 78 12.86 7.01 18.19
N ASN A 79 12.97 6.19 19.23
CA ASN A 79 13.35 6.66 20.56
C ASN A 79 14.44 5.74 21.13
N LEU A 80 15.67 6.25 21.24
CA LEU A 80 16.82 5.48 21.73
C LEU A 80 16.70 5.09 23.22
N ARG A 81 15.82 5.76 23.98
CA ARG A 81 15.53 5.40 25.39
C ARG A 81 14.60 4.20 25.51
N ARG A 82 13.91 3.80 24.43
CA ARG A 82 13.01 2.64 24.42
C ARG A 82 13.78 1.34 24.13
N ARG A 83 13.22 0.22 24.59
CA ARG A 83 13.76 -1.11 24.30
C ARG A 83 13.82 -1.34 22.78
N SER A 84 14.84 -2.06 22.34
CA SER A 84 15.06 -2.38 20.92
C SER A 84 13.86 -3.07 20.28
N GLU A 85 13.18 -3.96 21.01
CA GLU A 85 11.96 -4.65 20.57
C GLU A 85 10.80 -3.69 20.28
N GLU A 86 10.59 -2.69 21.12
CA GLU A 86 9.53 -1.69 20.92
C GLU A 86 9.81 -0.83 19.69
N ASN A 87 11.05 -0.38 19.52
CA ASN A 87 11.47 0.36 18.33
C ASN A 87 11.30 -0.49 17.06
N LEU A 88 11.55 -1.80 17.14
CA LEU A 88 11.33 -2.72 16.03
C LEU A 88 9.84 -2.88 15.68
N ARG A 89 8.95 -2.94 16.68
CA ARG A 89 7.49 -2.92 16.46
C ARG A 89 7.03 -1.63 15.80
N ILE A 90 7.51 -0.48 16.27
CA ILE A 90 7.20 0.83 15.68
C ILE A 90 7.67 0.88 14.22
N TYR A 91 8.88 0.39 13.95
CA TYR A 91 9.40 0.30 12.59
C TYR A 91 8.55 -0.60 11.69
N GLN A 92 8.08 -1.75 12.21
CA GLN A 92 7.17 -2.64 11.48
C GLN A 92 5.84 -1.95 11.16
N SER A 93 5.22 -1.27 12.13
CA SER A 93 3.99 -0.49 11.91
C SER A 93 4.19 0.60 10.86
N ARG A 94 5.34 1.29 10.91
CA ARG A 94 5.72 2.31 9.92
C ARG A 94 5.86 1.71 8.53
N LEU A 95 6.39 0.49 8.43
CA LEU A 95 6.53 -0.22 7.15
C LEU A 95 5.17 -0.58 6.56
N ILE A 96 4.23 -1.08 7.39
CA ILE A 96 2.85 -1.37 6.98
C ILE A 96 2.17 -0.10 6.48
N LEU A 97 2.30 1.00 7.23
CA LEU A 97 1.74 2.29 6.84
C LEU A 97 2.28 2.78 5.50
N ARG A 98 3.59 2.67 5.30
CA ARG A 98 4.22 3.04 4.04
C ARG A 98 3.72 2.15 2.90
N ASN A 99 3.58 0.85 3.10
CA ASN A 99 3.04 -0.05 2.07
C ASN A 99 1.61 0.34 1.69
N SER A 100 0.77 0.69 2.67
CA SER A 100 -0.58 1.20 2.39
C SER A 100 -0.57 2.51 1.61
N LEU A 101 0.31 3.45 1.94
CA LEU A 101 0.49 4.69 1.18
C LEU A 101 0.93 4.42 -0.27
N LEU A 102 1.84 3.48 -0.47
CA LEU A 102 2.33 3.11 -1.79
C LEU A 102 1.25 2.38 -2.61
N ASN A 103 0.45 1.54 -1.97
CA ASN A 103 -0.68 0.88 -2.63
C ASN A 103 -1.80 1.87 -2.97
N LEU A 104 -1.94 2.98 -2.22
CA LEU A 104 -2.83 4.08 -2.59
C LEU A 104 -2.43 4.71 -3.93
N LEU A 105 -1.16 4.68 -4.32
CA LEU A 105 -0.70 5.24 -5.61
C LEU A 105 -1.18 4.43 -6.82
N SER A 106 -1.58 3.17 -6.66
CA SER A 106 -2.17 2.38 -7.75
C SER A 106 -3.68 2.58 -7.90
N LEU A 107 -4.36 3.23 -6.94
CA LEU A 107 -5.79 3.50 -7.03
C LEU A 107 -6.19 4.32 -8.26
N PRO A 108 -5.49 5.40 -8.64
CA PRO A 108 -5.82 6.14 -9.86
C PRO A 108 -5.81 5.26 -11.12
N LEU A 109 -4.87 4.32 -11.23
CA LEU A 109 -4.80 3.37 -12.34
C LEU A 109 -5.95 2.35 -12.30
N LEU A 110 -6.35 1.90 -11.10
CA LEU A 110 -7.51 1.02 -10.93
C LEU A 110 -8.83 1.73 -11.25
N VAL A 111 -8.95 3.02 -10.89
CA VAL A 111 -10.10 3.87 -11.24
C VAL A 111 -10.15 4.13 -12.73
N SER A 112 -9.00 4.42 -13.34
CA SER A 112 -8.88 4.55 -14.79
C SER A 112 -9.31 3.24 -15.47
N TYR A 113 -8.90 2.08 -14.97
CA TYR A 113 -9.28 0.78 -15.53
C TYR A 113 -10.79 0.57 -15.46
N PHE A 114 -11.42 0.96 -14.34
CA PHE A 114 -12.86 0.88 -14.20
C PHE A 114 -13.60 1.70 -15.28
N LEU A 115 -13.02 2.84 -15.70
CA LEU A 115 -13.57 3.74 -16.72
C LEU A 115 -13.25 3.30 -18.15
N THR A 116 -11.99 2.94 -18.45
CA THR A 116 -11.51 2.65 -19.81
C THR A 116 -11.57 1.18 -20.18
N ARG A 117 -11.63 0.29 -19.17
CA ARG A 117 -11.52 -1.18 -19.30
C ARG A 117 -10.25 -1.65 -20.03
N SER A 118 -9.22 -0.81 -20.09
CA SER A 118 -7.98 -1.11 -20.79
C SER A 118 -7.11 -2.08 -19.96
N PRO A 119 -6.78 -3.29 -20.47
CA PRO A 119 -5.97 -4.25 -19.73
C PRO A 119 -4.53 -3.73 -19.48
N TRP A 120 -4.06 -2.80 -20.31
CA TRP A 120 -2.75 -2.15 -20.13
C TRP A 120 -2.64 -1.37 -18.83
N GLU A 121 -3.76 -0.87 -18.29
CA GLU A 121 -3.76 -0.14 -17.02
C GLU A 121 -3.60 -1.07 -15.81
N LEU A 122 -4.11 -2.30 -15.90
CA LEU A 122 -3.83 -3.35 -14.92
C LEU A 122 -2.37 -3.78 -14.97
N VAL A 123 -1.82 -3.93 -16.17
CA VAL A 123 -0.39 -4.26 -16.36
C VAL A 123 0.49 -3.13 -15.81
N ALA A 124 0.17 -1.87 -16.12
CA ALA A 124 0.89 -0.71 -15.61
C ALA A 124 0.78 -0.60 -14.08
N GLY A 125 -0.42 -0.81 -13.52
CA GLY A 125 -0.65 -0.81 -12.08
C GLY A 125 0.10 -1.93 -11.37
N GLY A 126 0.06 -3.15 -11.91
CA GLY A 126 0.82 -4.29 -11.40
C GLY A 126 2.33 -4.07 -11.47
N GLY A 127 2.83 -3.53 -12.59
CA GLY A 127 4.23 -3.17 -12.78
C GLY A 127 4.70 -2.10 -11.79
N LEU A 128 3.91 -1.03 -11.62
CA LEU A 128 4.17 0.01 -10.62
C LEU A 128 4.27 -0.57 -9.22
N LEU A 129 3.30 -1.40 -8.82
CA LEU A 129 3.28 -2.05 -7.52
C LEU A 129 4.48 -2.97 -7.31
N LEU A 130 4.86 -3.74 -8.33
CA LEU A 130 6.03 -4.62 -8.27
C LEU A 130 7.32 -3.81 -8.08
N VAL A 131 7.49 -2.73 -8.84
CA VAL A 131 8.64 -1.81 -8.71
C VAL A 131 8.67 -1.18 -7.33
N LEU A 132 7.53 -0.69 -6.82
CA LEU A 132 7.43 -0.11 -5.48
C LEU A 132 7.74 -1.13 -4.39
N CYS A 133 7.29 -2.38 -4.52
CA CYS A 133 7.61 -3.47 -3.61
C CYS A 133 9.14 -3.71 -3.57
N LEU A 134 9.78 -3.78 -4.74
CA LEU A 134 11.23 -3.99 -4.84
C LEU A 134 12.03 -2.84 -4.25
N LEU A 135 11.70 -1.60 -4.61
CA LEU A 135 12.39 -0.40 -4.13
C LEU A 135 12.25 -0.19 -2.62
N THR A 136 11.17 -0.70 -2.04
CA THR A 136 10.85 -0.47 -0.63
C THR A 136 11.15 -1.67 0.26
N ALA A 137 11.76 -2.73 -0.28
CA ALA A 137 12.12 -3.91 0.47
C ALA A 137 12.90 -3.58 1.78
N PRO A 138 12.43 -4.06 2.94
CA PRO A 138 13.07 -3.74 4.21
C PRO A 138 14.46 -4.36 4.31
N SER A 139 15.42 -3.56 4.77
CA SER A 139 16.81 -3.97 4.98
C SER A 139 17.33 -3.48 6.34
N ALA A 140 18.35 -4.16 6.86
CA ALA A 140 18.99 -3.77 8.12
C ALA A 140 19.58 -2.35 8.05
N ARG A 141 20.15 -1.97 6.89
CA ARG A 141 20.66 -0.61 6.62
C ARG A 141 19.54 0.44 6.66
N ALA A 142 18.33 0.11 6.20
CA ALA A 142 17.19 1.03 6.27
C ALA A 142 16.71 1.24 7.71
N TYR A 143 16.70 0.17 8.53
CA TYR A 143 16.39 0.26 9.95
C TYR A 143 17.43 1.10 10.73
N GLN A 144 18.71 0.87 10.48
CA GLN A 144 19.78 1.65 11.11
C GLN A 144 19.72 3.14 10.75
N ARG A 145 19.49 3.45 9.46
CA ARG A 145 19.29 4.84 9.02
C ARG A 145 18.10 5.50 9.71
N TRP A 146 17.01 4.76 9.91
CA TRP A 146 15.86 5.27 10.65
C TRP A 146 16.13 5.48 12.14
N LEU A 147 16.90 4.59 12.79
CA LEU A 147 17.26 4.76 14.20
C LEU A 147 18.11 6.01 14.44
N LEU A 148 18.90 6.42 13.45
CA LEU A 148 19.83 7.56 13.51
C LEU A 148 19.21 8.88 13.02
N SER A 149 17.97 8.87 12.51
CA SER A 149 17.25 10.06 12.00
C SER A 149 16.31 10.65 13.03
#